data_AF-A0A9N9I442-F1
#
_entry.id   AF-A0A9N9I442-F1
#
_cell.length_a   1.000
_cell.length_b   1.000
_cell.length_c   1.000
_cell.angle_alpha   90.00
_cell.angle_beta   90.00
_cell.angle_gamma   90.00
#
_symmetry.space_group_name_H-M   'P 1'
#
loop_
_entity.id
_entity.type
_entity.pdbx_description
1 polymer ?
#
loop_
_entity_poly.entity_id
_entity_poly.type
_entity_poly.pdbx_seq_one_letter_code
_entity_poly.pdbx_strand_id
1 'polypeptide(L)'
;MPTVKEIIDRLQELLNLGFNPTNEVILDILQLFENRLNHIGERIIHSFISIRRNETHDEFYRKIVGEAIKSERNLKKTEVLNFLDKMIGNKSKFIFMDAMLLFREKSSFRSIGGTKIINSVQPNSKINFHYYKPLLFNLTFYNWILVKFTENSEIANLAFNDILETRISLDICQNTKEFSSCKFIGAKFTEICNIFKVYCNIKNFFIVSHLELLKKVSHEDILRPLFEFYLLDIFDLPTTFKMPMQIADDDNIYVKFKRKRKKRIMIKEQKLEWLIAIENLHKEIVKKGNSITETMSTKFRNYIEDLYDILENEGFFEELQTELEMKNSLNIFKKIKL
;
A
#
# COMPACT_ATOMS: atom_id res chain seq x y z
N MET A 1 -11.75 -28.53 28.01
CA MET A 1 -10.98 -27.36 27.56
C MET A 1 -10.70 -26.48 28.77
N PRO A 2 -9.48 -25.94 28.90
CA PRO A 2 -9.12 -25.19 30.10
C PRO A 2 -9.97 -23.93 30.26
N THR A 3 -10.35 -23.60 31.48
CA THR A 3 -11.09 -22.37 31.80
C THR A 3 -10.17 -21.15 31.75
N VAL A 4 -10.73 -19.95 31.57
CA VAL A 4 -9.93 -18.69 31.59
C VAL A 4 -9.18 -18.56 32.92
N LYS A 5 -9.84 -18.96 34.03
CA LYS A 5 -9.25 -18.98 35.37
C LYS A 5 -8.05 -19.93 35.45
N GLU A 6 -8.20 -21.18 34.99
CA GLU A 6 -7.08 -22.13 34.96
C GLU A 6 -5.88 -21.62 34.15
N ILE A 7 -6.13 -20.96 33.01
CA ILE A 7 -5.06 -20.37 32.20
C ILE A 7 -4.40 -19.20 32.94
N ILE A 8 -5.18 -18.35 33.61
CA ILE A 8 -4.65 -17.24 34.42
C ILE A 8 -3.79 -17.76 35.57
N ASP A 9 -4.26 -18.77 36.32
CA ASP A 9 -3.55 -19.34 37.46
C ASP A 9 -2.17 -19.88 37.01
N ARG A 10 -2.12 -20.60 35.88
CA ARG A 10 -0.85 -21.07 35.29
C ARG A 10 0.04 -19.95 34.76
N LEU A 11 -0.52 -18.93 34.12
CA LEU A 11 0.25 -17.76 33.69
C LEU A 11 0.85 -17.02 34.89
N GLN A 12 0.12 -16.94 36.01
CA GLN A 12 0.61 -16.31 37.23
C GLN A 12 1.75 -17.10 37.87
N GLU A 13 1.66 -18.44 37.89
CA GLU A 13 2.78 -19.30 38.28
C GLU A 13 4.02 -19.04 37.43
N LEU A 14 3.87 -18.96 36.11
CA LEU A 14 4.98 -18.67 35.19
C LEU A 14 5.57 -17.27 35.43
N LEU A 15 4.72 -16.25 35.64
CA LEU A 15 5.17 -14.90 35.98
C LEU A 15 6.03 -14.89 37.25
N ASN A 16 5.62 -15.64 38.28
CA ASN A 16 6.37 -15.77 39.53
C ASN A 16 7.74 -16.47 39.33
N LEU A 17 7.88 -17.27 38.27
CA LEU A 17 9.14 -17.90 37.86
C LEU A 17 9.98 -17.03 36.91
N GLY A 18 9.56 -15.79 36.64
CA GLY A 18 10.30 -14.84 35.79
C GLY A 18 9.92 -14.88 34.32
N PHE A 19 8.87 -15.60 33.93
CA PHE A 19 8.30 -15.49 32.58
C PHE A 19 7.83 -14.07 32.31
N ASN A 20 8.13 -13.53 31.12
CA ASN A 20 7.64 -12.23 30.69
C ASN A 20 6.76 -12.39 29.44
N PRO A 21 5.43 -12.22 29.54
CA PRO A 21 4.52 -12.36 28.42
C PRO A 21 4.60 -11.13 27.53
N THR A 22 5.67 -10.97 26.76
CA THR A 22 5.85 -9.86 25.81
C THR A 22 4.84 -9.95 24.67
N ASN A 23 4.68 -8.86 23.90
CA ASN A 23 3.74 -8.84 22.77
C ASN A 23 4.08 -9.92 21.72
N GLU A 24 5.37 -10.13 21.51
CA GLU A 24 5.92 -11.18 20.64
C GLU A 24 5.52 -12.57 21.13
N VAL A 25 5.76 -12.87 22.41
CA VAL A 25 5.41 -14.18 22.99
C VAL A 25 3.91 -14.45 22.88
N ILE A 26 3.06 -13.45 23.13
CA ILE A 26 1.61 -13.60 22.97
C ILE A 26 1.24 -13.91 21.51
N LEU A 27 1.84 -13.20 20.55
CA LEU A 27 1.61 -13.47 19.13
C LEU A 27 2.07 -14.88 18.73
N ASP A 28 3.26 -15.30 19.18
CA ASP A 28 3.81 -16.62 18.89
C ASP A 28 2.90 -17.74 19.45
N ILE A 29 2.29 -17.51 20.62
CA ILE A 29 1.26 -18.40 21.17
C ILE A 29 0.03 -18.43 20.25
N LEU A 30 -0.46 -17.28 19.77
CA LEU A 30 -1.60 -17.26 18.84
C LEU A 30 -1.28 -18.00 17.53
N GLN A 31 -0.06 -17.87 17.02
CA GLN A 31 0.41 -18.62 15.85
C GLN A 31 0.48 -20.12 16.12
N LEU A 32 0.99 -20.54 17.29
CA LEU A 32 1.01 -21.95 17.69
C LEU A 32 -0.40 -22.58 17.68
N PHE A 33 -1.42 -21.78 18.04
CA PHE A 33 -2.81 -22.20 18.06
C PHE A 33 -3.59 -21.85 16.78
N GLU A 34 -2.94 -21.47 15.67
CA GLU A 34 -3.60 -20.90 14.46
C GLU A 34 -4.84 -21.69 14.00
N ASN A 35 -4.74 -23.02 13.93
CA ASN A 35 -5.80 -23.91 13.43
C ASN A 35 -6.90 -24.15 14.48
N ARG A 36 -6.70 -23.69 15.71
CA ARG A 36 -7.59 -23.87 16.87
C ARG A 36 -8.05 -22.55 17.48
N LEU A 37 -7.69 -21.40 16.91
CA LEU A 37 -8.04 -20.08 17.43
C LEU A 37 -9.55 -19.90 17.62
N ASN A 38 -10.37 -20.49 16.74
CA ASN A 38 -11.84 -20.47 16.89
C ASN A 38 -12.37 -21.19 18.14
N HIS A 39 -11.57 -22.08 18.75
CA HIS A 39 -11.96 -22.84 19.93
C HIS A 39 -11.34 -22.31 21.23
N ILE A 40 -10.10 -21.84 21.17
CA ILE A 40 -9.33 -21.48 22.37
C ILE A 40 -8.83 -20.02 22.38
N GLY A 41 -8.81 -19.35 21.23
CA GLY A 41 -8.16 -18.04 21.07
C GLY A 41 -8.76 -16.96 21.98
N GLU A 42 -10.09 -16.91 22.10
CA GLU A 42 -10.77 -15.94 22.97
C GLU A 42 -10.34 -16.11 24.43
N ARG A 43 -10.23 -17.35 24.91
CA ARG A 43 -9.78 -17.63 26.28
C ARG A 43 -8.33 -17.19 26.49
N ILE A 44 -7.45 -17.48 25.52
CA ILE A 44 -6.06 -17.05 25.54
C ILE A 44 -5.96 -15.52 25.67
N ILE A 45 -6.68 -14.79 24.81
CA ILE A 45 -6.68 -13.32 24.82
C ILE A 45 -7.19 -12.76 26.15
N HIS A 46 -8.33 -13.25 26.65
CA HIS A 46 -8.87 -12.80 27.94
C HIS A 46 -7.92 -13.05 29.10
N SER A 47 -7.22 -14.20 29.12
CA SER A 47 -6.22 -14.49 30.14
C SER A 47 -5.05 -13.51 30.07
N PHE A 48 -4.54 -13.19 28.87
CA PHE A 48 -3.44 -12.23 28.71
C PHE A 48 -3.83 -10.80 29.10
N ILE A 49 -5.03 -10.36 28.73
CA ILE A 49 -5.56 -9.04 29.15
C ILE A 49 -5.69 -9.00 30.69
N SER A 50 -6.14 -10.08 31.31
CA SER A 50 -6.36 -10.15 32.77
C SER A 50 -5.06 -10.05 33.58
N ILE A 51 -3.94 -10.57 33.06
CA ILE A 51 -2.62 -10.44 33.71
C ILE A 51 -1.96 -9.09 33.39
N ARG A 52 -2.28 -8.45 32.27
CA ARG A 52 -1.77 -7.14 31.85
C ARG A 52 -2.71 -6.00 32.24
N ARG A 53 -2.95 -5.85 33.54
CA ARG A 53 -3.94 -4.92 34.11
C ARG A 53 -3.71 -3.43 33.81
N ASN A 54 -2.52 -3.06 33.33
CA ASN A 54 -2.13 -1.67 33.10
C ASN A 54 -2.43 -1.18 31.68
N GLU A 55 -2.95 -2.04 30.79
CA GLU A 55 -3.21 -1.69 29.39
C GLU A 55 -4.73 -1.66 29.12
N THR A 56 -5.18 -0.73 28.29
CA THR A 56 -6.56 -0.76 27.78
C THR A 56 -6.72 -1.88 26.74
N HIS A 57 -7.96 -2.32 26.49
CA HIS A 57 -8.22 -3.34 25.45
C HIS A 57 -7.69 -2.89 24.07
N ASP A 58 -7.96 -1.64 23.68
CA ASP A 58 -7.51 -1.11 22.39
C ASP A 58 -5.98 -1.05 22.32
N GLU A 59 -5.31 -0.64 23.41
CA GLU A 59 -3.84 -0.60 23.48
C GLU A 59 -3.22 -1.99 23.38
N PHE A 60 -3.82 -2.98 24.07
CA PHE A 60 -3.39 -4.37 24.00
C PHE A 60 -3.45 -4.88 22.55
N TYR A 61 -4.62 -4.77 21.89
CA TYR A 61 -4.76 -5.23 20.52
C TYR A 61 -3.84 -4.49 19.56
N ARG A 62 -3.68 -3.17 19.72
CA ARG A 62 -2.74 -2.38 18.91
C ARG A 62 -1.30 -2.89 19.03
N LYS A 63 -0.86 -3.23 20.23
CA LYS A 63 0.48 -3.81 20.49
C LYS A 63 0.63 -5.19 19.84
N ILE A 64 -0.37 -6.07 19.96
CA ILE A 64 -0.34 -7.41 19.34
C ILE A 64 -0.40 -7.33 17.82
N VAL A 65 -1.25 -6.47 17.25
CA VAL A 65 -1.29 -6.20 15.81
C VAL A 65 0.04 -5.62 15.35
N GLY A 66 0.61 -4.68 16.09
CA GLY A 66 1.92 -4.09 15.79
C GLY A 66 3.04 -5.13 15.72
N GLU A 67 2.98 -6.21 16.50
CA GLU A 67 3.87 -7.37 16.35
C GLU A 67 3.53 -8.23 15.15
N ALA A 68 2.25 -8.45 14.87
CA ALA A 68 1.78 -9.33 13.80
C ALA A 68 2.12 -8.80 12.41
N ILE A 69 2.17 -7.48 12.23
CA ILE A 69 2.36 -6.85 10.91
C ILE A 69 3.83 -6.66 10.53
N LYS A 70 4.78 -6.85 11.45
CA LYS A 70 6.21 -6.62 11.19
C LYS A 70 6.72 -7.42 9.99
N SER A 71 7.63 -6.84 9.22
CA SER A 71 8.20 -7.46 8.01
C SER A 71 9.11 -8.66 8.30
N GLU A 72 9.67 -8.77 9.51
CA GLU A 72 10.49 -9.92 9.93
C GLU A 72 9.64 -11.13 10.34
N ARG A 73 8.32 -10.97 10.51
CA ARG A 73 7.42 -12.07 10.89
C ARG A 73 7.11 -12.96 9.70
N ASN A 74 7.25 -14.26 9.91
CA ASN A 74 6.86 -15.28 8.92
C ASN A 74 5.42 -15.79 9.18
N LEU A 75 4.44 -14.90 9.10
CA LEU A 75 3.04 -15.32 9.06
C LEU A 75 2.78 -15.97 7.71
N LYS A 76 2.53 -17.28 7.67
CA LYS A 76 2.20 -18.00 6.43
C LYS A 76 0.72 -17.93 6.04
N LYS A 77 -0.12 -17.52 7.00
CA LYS A 77 -1.56 -17.74 7.02
C LYS A 77 -2.26 -16.51 7.60
N THR A 78 -3.48 -16.25 7.13
CA THR A 78 -4.26 -15.07 7.53
C THR A 78 -5.09 -15.30 8.79
N GLU A 79 -5.08 -16.51 9.34
CA GLU A 79 -5.92 -17.00 10.42
C GLU A 79 -5.75 -16.17 11.69
N VAL A 80 -4.50 -15.82 12.06
CA VAL A 80 -4.22 -14.94 13.19
C VAL A 80 -4.79 -13.54 12.95
N LEU A 81 -4.64 -12.98 11.74
CA LEU A 81 -5.16 -11.66 11.39
C LEU A 81 -6.70 -11.63 11.39
N ASN A 82 -7.34 -12.66 10.83
CA ASN A 82 -8.79 -12.85 10.85
C ASN A 82 -9.32 -13.00 12.27
N PHE A 83 -8.59 -13.73 13.12
CA PHE A 83 -8.94 -13.88 14.52
C PHE A 83 -8.85 -12.54 15.27
N LEU A 84 -7.74 -11.80 15.12
CA LEU A 84 -7.58 -10.47 15.73
C LEU A 84 -8.66 -9.49 15.26
N ASP A 85 -8.94 -9.44 13.95
CA ASP A 85 -10.02 -8.63 13.39
C ASP A 85 -11.38 -8.94 13.99
N LYS A 86 -11.71 -10.23 14.14
CA LYS A 86 -12.95 -10.67 14.80
C LYS A 86 -13.00 -10.24 16.26
N MET A 87 -11.91 -10.40 17.00
CA MET A 87 -11.85 -10.06 18.43
C MET A 87 -11.92 -8.55 18.69
N ILE A 88 -11.36 -7.74 17.80
CA ILE A 88 -11.42 -6.27 17.89
C ILE A 88 -12.81 -5.75 17.48
N GLY A 89 -13.46 -6.41 16.51
CA GLY A 89 -14.81 -6.05 16.06
C GLY A 89 -14.86 -4.73 15.28
N ASN A 90 -15.80 -3.86 15.62
CA ASN A 90 -16.08 -2.63 14.86
C ASN A 90 -14.89 -1.64 14.81
N LYS A 91 -13.97 -1.70 15.78
CA LYS A 91 -12.76 -0.88 15.82
C LYS A 91 -11.59 -1.44 15.00
N SER A 92 -11.75 -2.60 14.36
CA SER A 92 -10.65 -3.33 13.71
C SER A 92 -9.87 -2.43 12.74
N LYS A 93 -10.57 -1.78 11.81
CA LYS A 93 -9.94 -0.86 10.85
C LYS A 93 -9.08 0.22 11.53
N PHE A 94 -9.57 0.81 12.62
CA PHE A 94 -8.86 1.84 13.36
C PHE A 94 -7.61 1.28 14.06
N ILE A 95 -7.72 0.15 14.76
CA ILE A 95 -6.58 -0.46 15.47
C ILE A 95 -5.49 -0.91 14.49
N PHE A 96 -5.86 -1.55 13.38
CA PHE A 96 -4.90 -1.95 12.35
C PHE A 96 -4.22 -0.73 11.72
N MET A 97 -4.97 0.33 11.42
CA MET A 97 -4.40 1.58 10.92
C MET A 97 -3.42 2.21 11.91
N ASP A 98 -3.82 2.34 13.18
CA ASP A 98 -2.99 2.94 14.23
C ASP A 98 -1.70 2.14 14.42
N ALA A 99 -1.77 0.80 14.41
CA ALA A 99 -0.59 -0.05 14.45
C ALA A 99 0.35 0.16 13.24
N MET A 100 -0.21 0.30 12.03
CA MET A 100 0.58 0.60 10.82
C MET A 100 1.29 1.95 10.91
N LEU A 101 0.59 2.99 11.38
CA LEU A 101 1.15 4.34 11.52
C LEU A 101 2.26 4.38 12.57
N LEU A 102 2.03 3.78 13.76
CA LEU A 102 3.05 3.67 14.80
C LEU A 102 4.29 2.92 14.34
N PHE A 103 4.12 1.86 13.55
CA PHE A 103 5.25 1.13 13.00
C PHE A 103 6.00 1.97 11.96
N ARG A 104 5.28 2.67 11.07
CA ARG A 104 5.85 3.58 10.09
C ARG A 104 6.72 4.66 10.76
N GLU A 105 6.21 5.34 11.79
CA GLU A 105 6.95 6.36 12.54
C GLU A 105 8.23 5.80 13.20
N LYS A 106 8.15 4.59 13.77
CA LYS A 106 9.32 3.91 14.36
C LYS A 106 10.34 3.50 13.28
N SER A 107 9.87 3.08 12.11
CA SER A 107 10.74 2.68 11.00
C SER A 107 11.47 3.87 10.38
N SER A 108 10.83 5.05 10.28
CA SER A 108 11.51 6.30 9.90
C SER A 108 12.61 6.71 10.88
N PHE A 109 12.48 6.35 12.16
CA PHE A 109 13.52 6.58 13.17
C PHE A 109 14.69 5.58 13.09
N ARG A 110 14.44 4.33 12.66
CA ARG A 110 15.50 3.31 12.50
C ARG A 110 16.32 3.45 11.21
N SER A 111 15.83 4.22 10.24
CA SER A 111 16.62 4.63 9.07
C SER A 111 17.71 5.68 9.39
N ILE A 112 17.79 6.16 10.64
CA ILE A 112 18.82 7.08 11.13
C ILE A 112 20.12 6.31 11.45
N GLY A 113 20.62 5.60 10.45
CA GLY A 113 21.97 5.00 10.37
C GLY A 113 22.65 5.31 9.04
N GLY A 114 22.10 6.26 8.27
CA GLY A 114 22.59 6.70 6.97
C GLY A 114 21.47 7.35 6.18
N THR A 115 21.51 8.67 6.03
CA THR A 115 20.61 9.52 5.24
C THR A 115 19.14 9.66 5.69
N LYS A 116 18.78 10.92 5.96
CA LYS A 116 17.41 11.41 6.21
C LYS A 116 16.48 10.99 5.06
N ILE A 117 15.47 10.17 5.34
CA ILE A 117 14.32 9.98 4.45
C ILE A 117 13.02 10.39 5.18
N ILE A 118 12.61 11.62 4.84
CA ILE A 118 11.24 12.09 4.59
C ILE A 118 10.21 11.85 5.72
N ASN A 119 10.21 12.79 6.66
CA ASN A 119 8.97 13.19 7.33
C ASN A 119 8.17 14.08 6.36
N SER A 120 6.87 13.80 6.26
CA SER A 120 5.86 14.54 5.50
C SER A 120 6.01 14.50 3.96
N VAL A 121 5.00 13.94 3.31
CA VAL A 121 4.71 14.20 1.90
C VAL A 121 4.26 15.66 1.81
N GLN A 122 5.23 16.57 1.69
CA GLN A 122 5.03 17.88 1.11
C GLN A 122 5.08 17.72 -0.42
N PRO A 123 4.14 18.27 -1.20
CA PRO A 123 4.03 18.04 -2.65
C PRO A 123 5.26 18.42 -3.49
N ASN A 124 6.24 19.13 -2.93
CA ASN A 124 7.34 19.76 -3.65
C ASN A 124 8.76 19.34 -3.18
N SER A 125 8.92 18.30 -2.37
CA SER A 125 10.27 17.84 -1.99
C SER A 125 10.84 16.89 -3.04
N LYS A 126 12.03 17.21 -3.57
CA LYS A 126 12.78 16.33 -4.48
C LYS A 126 13.07 15.00 -3.78
N ILE A 127 12.35 13.94 -4.15
CA ILE A 127 12.54 12.60 -3.60
C ILE A 127 13.79 11.97 -4.23
N ASN A 128 14.83 11.76 -3.42
CA ASN A 128 16.09 11.17 -3.85
C ASN A 128 16.12 9.67 -3.52
N PHE A 129 15.70 8.82 -4.48
CA PHE A 129 15.82 7.37 -4.38
C PHE A 129 17.25 6.94 -4.77
N HIS A 130 18.22 7.19 -3.90
CA HIS A 130 19.55 6.59 -4.04
C HIS A 130 19.66 5.24 -3.31
N TYR A 131 18.56 4.76 -2.71
CA TYR A 131 18.57 3.53 -1.92
C TYR A 131 17.26 2.75 -2.09
N TYR A 132 17.39 1.42 -2.01
CA TYR A 132 16.27 0.50 -1.96
C TYR A 132 15.43 0.74 -0.70
N LYS A 133 14.11 0.86 -0.88
CA LYS A 133 13.13 0.94 0.21
C LYS A 133 12.47 -0.44 0.38
N PRO A 134 12.69 -1.16 1.49
CA PRO A 134 12.00 -2.41 1.74
C PRO A 134 10.54 -2.19 2.14
N LEU A 135 9.73 -3.23 1.96
CA LEU A 135 8.37 -3.29 2.49
C LEU A 135 8.37 -3.11 4.02
N LEU A 136 7.46 -2.30 4.53
CA LEU A 136 7.32 -2.06 5.97
C LEU A 136 6.72 -3.27 6.71
N PHE A 137 5.81 -4.00 6.05
CA PHE A 137 5.04 -5.07 6.67
C PHE A 137 5.33 -6.43 6.02
N ASN A 138 4.84 -7.52 6.62
CA ASN A 138 4.92 -8.83 5.98
C ASN A 138 3.90 -9.00 4.85
N LEU A 139 4.22 -9.88 3.89
CA LEU A 139 3.41 -10.13 2.68
C LEU A 139 2.00 -10.62 2.99
N THR A 140 1.86 -11.49 3.99
CA THR A 140 0.56 -12.02 4.42
C THR A 140 -0.36 -10.91 4.92
N PHE A 141 0.19 -9.91 5.60
CA PHE A 141 -0.58 -8.75 6.03
C PHE A 141 -1.05 -7.88 4.85
N TYR A 142 -0.19 -7.60 3.87
CA TYR A 142 -0.60 -6.88 2.65
C TYR A 142 -1.71 -7.62 1.90
N ASN A 143 -1.53 -8.91 1.68
CA ASN A 143 -2.55 -9.73 1.01
C ASN A 143 -3.85 -9.80 1.81
N TRP A 144 -3.77 -9.84 3.15
CA TRP A 144 -4.95 -9.80 4.00
C TRP A 144 -5.70 -8.47 3.90
N ILE A 145 -5.01 -7.32 3.97
CA ILE A 145 -5.61 -5.98 3.82
C ILE A 145 -6.43 -5.91 2.55
N LEU A 146 -5.87 -6.40 1.45
CA LEU A 146 -6.46 -6.39 0.12
C LEU A 146 -7.75 -7.20 -0.01
N VAL A 147 -7.80 -8.36 0.64
CA VAL A 147 -8.99 -9.19 0.66
C VAL A 147 -10.06 -8.57 1.57
N LYS A 148 -9.62 -8.08 2.73
CA LYS A 148 -10.48 -7.60 3.81
C LYS A 148 -11.11 -6.25 3.51
N PHE A 149 -10.30 -5.27 3.11
CA PHE A 149 -10.72 -3.90 2.93
C PHE A 149 -10.93 -3.56 1.46
N THR A 150 -11.75 -2.54 1.22
CA THR A 150 -11.88 -1.98 -0.12
C THR A 150 -10.67 -1.08 -0.39
N GLU A 151 -9.97 -1.22 -1.49
CA GLU A 151 -9.87 -0.18 -2.52
C GLU A 151 -9.88 1.29 -2.07
N ASN A 152 -11.04 1.86 -1.73
CA ASN A 152 -11.15 3.27 -1.34
C ASN A 152 -10.85 3.50 0.15
N SER A 153 -10.50 2.46 0.90
CA SER A 153 -10.15 2.58 2.30
C SER A 153 -8.73 3.11 2.45
N GLU A 154 -8.56 4.01 3.41
CA GLU A 154 -7.26 4.59 3.75
C GLU A 154 -6.19 3.51 4.05
N ILE A 155 -6.58 2.41 4.70
CA ILE A 155 -5.65 1.31 5.05
C ILE A 155 -5.14 0.58 3.80
N ALA A 156 -6.01 0.35 2.82
CA ALA A 156 -5.62 -0.24 1.54
C ALA A 156 -4.72 0.71 0.74
N ASN A 157 -5.03 2.02 0.75
CA ASN A 157 -4.20 3.05 0.10
C ASN A 157 -2.82 3.15 0.73
N LEU A 158 -2.71 3.14 2.06
CA LEU A 158 -1.42 3.18 2.75
C LEU A 158 -0.57 1.96 2.40
N ALA A 159 -1.19 0.79 2.38
CA ALA A 159 -0.53 -0.46 2.00
C ALA A 159 -0.07 -0.45 0.53
N PHE A 160 -0.91 0.08 -0.38
CA PHE A 160 -0.55 0.22 -1.80
C PHE A 160 0.60 1.19 -2.00
N ASN A 161 0.57 2.37 -1.36
CA ASN A 161 1.66 3.35 -1.46
C ASN A 161 2.99 2.74 -1.04
N ASP A 162 3.00 1.97 0.05
CA ASP A 162 4.22 1.35 0.52
C ASP A 162 4.80 0.32 -0.47
N ILE A 163 3.94 -0.51 -1.05
CA ILE A 163 4.32 -1.47 -2.10
C ILE A 163 4.78 -0.77 -3.36
N LEU A 164 4.07 0.27 -3.80
CA LEU A 164 4.41 1.03 -5.00
C LEU A 164 5.78 1.70 -4.82
N GLU A 165 6.01 2.41 -3.72
CA GLU A 165 7.30 3.03 -3.41
C GLU A 165 8.43 2.00 -3.36
N THR A 166 8.18 0.82 -2.75
CA THR A 166 9.14 -0.28 -2.71
C THR A 166 9.45 -0.78 -4.12
N ARG A 167 8.42 -1.02 -4.95
CA ARG A 167 8.56 -1.54 -6.32
C ARG A 167 9.26 -0.55 -7.26
N ILE A 168 9.02 0.75 -7.08
CA ILE A 168 9.70 1.84 -7.79
C ILE A 168 11.16 1.90 -7.37
N SER A 169 11.45 1.85 -6.06
CA SER A 169 12.84 1.86 -5.57
C SER A 169 13.66 0.68 -6.12
N LEU A 170 13.03 -0.50 -6.25
CA LEU A 170 13.64 -1.67 -6.89
C LEU A 170 14.00 -1.44 -8.35
N ASP A 171 13.09 -0.86 -9.12
CA ASP A 171 13.33 -0.55 -10.53
C ASP A 171 14.47 0.47 -10.68
N ILE A 172 14.47 1.54 -9.87
CA ILE A 172 15.54 2.54 -9.88
C ILE A 172 16.89 1.88 -9.55
N CYS A 173 16.98 1.07 -8.50
CA CYS A 173 18.20 0.37 -8.12
C CYS A 173 18.70 -0.62 -9.20
N GLN A 174 17.80 -1.23 -9.97
CA GLN A 174 18.17 -2.07 -11.12
C GLN A 174 18.79 -1.26 -12.26
N ASN A 175 18.28 -0.05 -12.50
CA ASN A 175 18.72 0.79 -13.60
C ASN A 175 20.03 1.57 -13.30
N THR A 176 20.34 1.88 -12.04
CA THR A 176 21.51 2.73 -11.68
C THR A 176 22.86 2.00 -11.56
N LYS A 177 22.96 0.69 -11.86
CA LYS A 177 24.17 -0.14 -11.66
C LYS A 177 24.74 -0.17 -10.23
N GLU A 178 24.10 0.47 -9.24
CA GLU A 178 24.36 0.31 -7.80
C GLU A 178 23.90 -1.07 -7.26
N PHE A 179 23.48 -1.95 -8.17
CA PHE A 179 22.98 -3.29 -7.94
C PHE A 179 23.89 -4.18 -7.06
N SER A 180 25.19 -3.86 -6.96
CA SER A 180 26.12 -4.54 -6.04
C SER A 180 25.69 -4.47 -4.57
N SER A 181 25.00 -3.40 -4.15
CA SER A 181 24.40 -3.28 -2.80
C SER A 181 23.05 -4.02 -2.69
N CYS A 182 22.42 -4.35 -3.82
CA CYS A 182 21.10 -4.97 -3.93
C CYS A 182 21.13 -6.50 -4.07
N LYS A 183 22.30 -7.15 -3.98
CA LYS A 183 22.43 -8.62 -4.07
C LYS A 183 21.57 -9.39 -3.04
N PHE A 184 21.24 -8.78 -1.91
CA PHE A 184 20.35 -9.36 -0.88
C PHE A 184 18.86 -9.42 -1.28
N ILE A 185 18.49 -8.78 -2.40
CA ILE A 185 17.09 -8.65 -2.84
C ILE A 185 16.61 -9.89 -3.58
N GLY A 186 17.50 -10.76 -4.10
CA GLY A 186 17.13 -11.86 -5.01
C GLY A 186 15.96 -12.73 -4.54
N ALA A 187 15.94 -13.14 -3.26
CA ALA A 187 14.86 -13.97 -2.71
C ALA A 187 13.55 -13.21 -2.51
N LYS A 188 13.61 -11.92 -2.15
CA LYS A 188 12.43 -11.07 -1.90
C LYS A 188 11.94 -10.33 -3.14
N PHE A 189 12.72 -10.33 -4.22
CA PHE A 189 12.39 -9.64 -5.46
C PHE A 189 11.08 -10.15 -6.04
N THR A 190 10.99 -11.48 -6.22
CA THR A 190 9.81 -12.15 -6.76
C THR A 190 8.59 -11.89 -5.88
N GLU A 191 8.75 -11.96 -4.56
CA GLU A 191 7.70 -11.67 -3.59
C GLU A 191 7.14 -10.25 -3.72
N ILE A 192 8.02 -9.25 -3.87
CA ILE A 192 7.64 -7.83 -4.03
C ILE A 192 6.96 -7.61 -5.37
N CYS A 193 7.47 -8.20 -6.45
CA CYS A 193 6.82 -8.13 -7.76
C CYS A 193 5.45 -8.81 -7.74
N ASN A 194 5.33 -9.97 -7.09
CA ASN A 194 4.09 -10.72 -6.96
C ASN A 194 3.05 -9.94 -6.15
N ILE A 195 3.41 -9.37 -5.00
CA ILE A 195 2.45 -8.58 -4.22
C ILE A 195 2.01 -7.34 -4.99
N PHE A 196 2.90 -6.63 -5.69
CA PHE A 196 2.52 -5.51 -6.57
C PHE A 196 1.50 -5.95 -7.63
N LYS A 197 1.74 -7.08 -8.30
CA LYS A 197 0.80 -7.65 -9.29
C LYS A 197 -0.54 -8.02 -8.68
N VAL A 198 -0.55 -8.57 -7.46
CA VAL A 198 -1.79 -8.84 -6.70
C VAL A 198 -2.57 -7.54 -6.49
N TYR A 199 -1.92 -6.48 -6.03
CA TYR A 199 -2.56 -5.15 -5.89
C TYR A 199 -3.15 -4.67 -7.21
N CYS A 200 -2.40 -4.79 -8.31
CA CYS A 200 -2.88 -4.38 -9.61
C CYS A 200 -4.11 -5.17 -10.07
N ASN A 201 -4.10 -6.48 -9.82
CA ASN A 201 -5.18 -7.40 -10.18
C ASN A 201 -6.49 -7.11 -9.48
N ILE A 202 -6.44 -6.57 -8.27
CA ILE A 202 -7.64 -6.40 -7.44
C ILE A 202 -8.47 -5.24 -7.91
N LYS A 203 -7.87 -4.07 -8.17
CA LYS A 203 -8.54 -2.85 -8.70
C LYS A 203 -7.64 -1.60 -8.78
N ASN A 204 -6.34 -1.73 -9.11
CA ASN A 204 -5.42 -0.63 -9.47
C ASN A 204 -5.77 0.75 -8.83
N PHE A 205 -5.23 1.07 -7.65
CA PHE A 205 -5.57 2.31 -6.92
C PHE A 205 -4.58 3.45 -7.17
N PHE A 206 -4.09 3.59 -8.39
CA PHE A 206 -3.22 4.71 -8.72
C PHE A 206 -3.96 6.04 -8.54
N ILE A 207 -3.28 7.01 -7.96
CA ILE A 207 -3.77 8.39 -7.81
C ILE A 207 -2.74 9.35 -8.41
N VAL A 208 -3.17 10.55 -8.76
CA VAL A 208 -2.34 11.56 -9.43
C VAL A 208 -1.06 11.87 -8.66
N SER A 209 -1.10 11.88 -7.33
CA SER A 209 0.09 12.12 -6.50
C SER A 209 1.19 11.06 -6.63
N HIS A 210 0.89 9.89 -7.20
CA HIS A 210 1.92 8.88 -7.53
C HIS A 210 2.79 9.27 -8.71
N LEU A 211 2.35 10.19 -9.59
CA LEU A 211 3.05 10.53 -10.82
C LEU A 211 4.48 11.01 -10.57
N GLU A 212 4.72 11.80 -9.53
CA GLU A 212 6.07 12.28 -9.20
C GLU A 212 7.06 11.14 -8.90
N LEU A 213 6.57 10.04 -8.33
CA LEU A 213 7.37 8.83 -8.11
C LEU A 213 7.55 8.06 -9.41
N LEU A 214 6.48 7.93 -10.19
CA LEU A 214 6.43 7.14 -11.41
C LEU A 214 7.27 7.73 -12.55
N LYS A 215 7.51 9.04 -12.57
CA LYS A 215 8.37 9.72 -13.57
C LYS A 215 9.72 9.02 -13.77
N LYS A 216 10.28 8.43 -12.71
CA LYS A 216 11.62 7.80 -12.72
C LYS A 216 11.61 6.33 -13.14
N VAL A 217 10.43 5.75 -13.34
CA VAL A 217 10.26 4.31 -13.58
C VAL A 217 10.53 3.97 -15.04
N SER A 218 11.22 2.87 -15.27
CA SER A 218 11.52 2.30 -16.60
C SER A 218 10.96 0.87 -16.76
N HIS A 219 10.47 0.24 -15.70
CA HIS A 219 9.96 -1.13 -15.78
C HIS A 219 8.53 -1.21 -16.33
N GLU A 220 8.33 -2.04 -17.36
CA GLU A 220 7.03 -2.22 -18.03
C GLU A 220 5.96 -2.79 -17.10
N ASP A 221 6.30 -3.74 -16.23
CA ASP A 221 5.35 -4.26 -15.23
C ASP A 221 4.75 -3.18 -14.31
N ILE A 222 5.35 -1.99 -14.22
CA ILE A 222 4.77 -0.87 -13.46
C ILE A 222 4.02 0.08 -14.41
N LEU A 223 4.63 0.41 -15.55
CA LEU A 223 4.08 1.39 -16.49
C LEU A 223 2.85 0.88 -17.24
N ARG A 224 2.87 -0.35 -17.76
CA ARG A 224 1.77 -0.90 -18.57
C ARG A 224 0.45 -1.02 -17.80
N PRO A 225 0.41 -1.56 -16.56
CA PRO A 225 -0.83 -1.57 -15.78
C PRO A 225 -1.41 -0.18 -15.53
N LEU A 226 -0.56 0.85 -15.47
CA LEU A 226 -0.99 2.24 -15.33
C LEU A 226 -1.49 2.81 -16.66
N PHE A 227 -0.65 2.86 -17.68
CA PHE A 227 -0.90 3.58 -18.94
C PHE A 227 -1.77 2.81 -19.92
N GLU A 228 -1.54 1.50 -20.09
CA GLU A 228 -2.23 0.68 -21.09
C GLU A 228 -3.50 -0.01 -20.55
N PHE A 229 -3.76 0.10 -19.24
CA PHE A 229 -4.96 -0.45 -18.62
C PHE A 229 -5.68 0.57 -17.76
N TYR A 230 -5.06 1.05 -16.69
CA TYR A 230 -5.78 1.86 -15.69
C TYR A 230 -6.27 3.19 -16.27
N LEU A 231 -5.38 4.00 -16.84
CA LEU A 231 -5.73 5.33 -17.36
C LEU A 231 -6.72 5.22 -18.53
N LEU A 232 -6.57 4.24 -19.42
CA LEU A 232 -7.56 4.00 -20.49
C LEU A 232 -8.93 3.62 -19.93
N ASP A 233 -9.00 2.75 -18.92
CA ASP A 233 -10.27 2.40 -18.24
C ASP A 233 -10.92 3.61 -17.56
N ILE A 234 -10.13 4.55 -17.00
CA ILE A 234 -10.65 5.83 -16.44
C ILE A 234 -11.39 6.64 -17.51
N PHE A 235 -10.81 6.73 -18.70
CA PHE A 235 -11.35 7.52 -19.80
C PHE A 235 -12.33 6.75 -20.68
N ASP A 236 -12.76 5.56 -20.24
CA ASP A 236 -13.66 4.68 -20.99
C ASP A 236 -13.11 4.28 -22.38
N LEU A 237 -11.79 4.27 -22.52
CA LEU A 237 -11.05 3.90 -23.74
C LEU A 237 -10.69 2.41 -23.77
N PRO A 238 -10.50 1.80 -24.96
CA PRO A 238 -10.10 0.39 -25.08
C PRO A 238 -8.73 0.12 -24.44
N THR A 239 -8.68 -0.82 -23.49
CA THR A 239 -7.41 -1.20 -22.83
C THR A 239 -6.57 -2.10 -23.74
N THR A 240 -5.26 -1.85 -23.81
CA THR A 240 -4.30 -2.63 -24.61
C THR A 240 -3.50 -3.63 -23.77
N PHE A 241 -3.45 -3.44 -22.45
CA PHE A 241 -2.81 -4.38 -21.53
C PHE A 241 -3.80 -5.39 -20.93
N LYS A 242 -3.45 -6.67 -20.98
CA LYS A 242 -4.31 -7.75 -20.48
C LYS A 242 -4.18 -7.92 -18.98
N MET A 243 -5.30 -7.78 -18.28
CA MET A 243 -5.46 -8.13 -16.86
C MET A 243 -6.21 -9.47 -16.72
N PRO A 244 -5.97 -10.27 -15.65
CA PRO A 244 -5.01 -10.04 -14.58
C PRO A 244 -3.55 -10.32 -14.99
N MET A 245 -2.61 -9.61 -14.36
CA MET A 245 -1.17 -9.89 -14.42
C MET A 245 -0.86 -11.28 -13.84
N GLN A 246 0.06 -11.99 -14.48
CA GLN A 246 0.53 -13.30 -14.03
C GLN A 246 1.48 -13.19 -12.84
N ILE A 247 1.15 -13.91 -11.77
CA ILE A 247 1.96 -14.05 -10.55
C ILE A 247 2.86 -15.27 -10.75
N ALA A 248 4.16 -15.11 -10.50
CA ALA A 248 5.16 -16.13 -10.83
C ALA A 248 5.17 -17.32 -9.85
N ASP A 249 4.73 -17.11 -8.61
CA ASP A 249 4.68 -18.14 -7.57
C ASP A 249 3.23 -18.52 -7.22
N ASP A 250 2.98 -19.83 -7.09
CA ASP A 250 1.73 -20.41 -6.56
C ASP A 250 1.85 -20.71 -5.05
N ASP A 251 2.73 -19.99 -4.34
CA ASP A 251 2.80 -20.06 -2.89
C ASP A 251 1.44 -19.69 -2.28
N ASN A 252 1.01 -20.47 -1.29
CA ASN A 252 -0.27 -20.31 -0.57
C ASN A 252 -0.45 -18.93 0.13
N ILE A 253 0.55 -18.05 0.03
CA ILE A 253 0.53 -16.69 0.58
C ILE A 253 -0.46 -15.81 -0.18
N TYR A 254 -0.63 -16.00 -1.50
CA TYR A 254 -1.46 -15.13 -2.33
C TYR A 254 -2.89 -15.68 -2.47
N VAL A 255 -3.88 -14.92 -2.01
CA VAL A 255 -5.28 -15.38 -2.07
C VAL A 255 -5.81 -15.23 -3.49
N LYS A 256 -6.29 -16.32 -4.08
CA LYS A 256 -6.96 -16.33 -5.39
C LYS A 256 -8.27 -15.54 -5.28
N PHE A 257 -8.34 -14.39 -5.94
CA PHE A 257 -9.51 -13.51 -5.90
C PHE A 257 -10.72 -14.15 -6.57
N LYS A 258 -11.80 -14.34 -5.80
CA LYS A 258 -13.10 -14.80 -6.31
C LYS A 258 -14.09 -13.67 -6.62
N ARG A 259 -13.73 -12.40 -6.37
CA ARG A 259 -14.64 -11.26 -6.63
C ARG A 259 -14.71 -11.00 -8.13
N LYS A 260 -15.92 -11.02 -8.71
CA LYS A 260 -16.16 -10.53 -10.07
C LYS A 260 -15.73 -9.06 -10.15
N ARG A 261 -14.86 -8.73 -11.11
CA ARG A 261 -14.40 -7.36 -11.36
C ARG A 261 -15.62 -6.53 -11.78
N LYS A 262 -16.07 -5.61 -10.92
CA LYS A 262 -17.05 -4.59 -11.28
C LYS A 262 -16.30 -3.41 -11.91
N LYS A 263 -16.82 -2.85 -13.00
CA LYS A 263 -16.27 -1.62 -13.61
C LYS A 263 -16.16 -0.54 -12.52
N ARG A 264 -15.01 0.11 -12.43
CA ARG A 264 -14.81 1.19 -11.46
C ARG A 264 -15.65 2.38 -11.92
N ILE A 265 -16.56 2.84 -11.07
CA ILE A 265 -17.27 4.10 -11.32
C ILE A 265 -16.37 5.19 -10.76
N MET A 266 -15.62 5.87 -11.62
CA MET A 266 -14.88 7.06 -11.22
C MET A 266 -15.78 8.28 -11.28
N ILE A 267 -15.68 9.11 -10.24
CA ILE A 267 -16.41 10.36 -10.16
C ILE A 267 -15.69 11.38 -11.05
N LYS A 268 -16.46 12.27 -11.67
CA LYS A 268 -16.00 13.28 -12.63
C LYS A 268 -14.78 14.07 -12.16
N GLU A 269 -14.72 14.42 -10.88
CA GLU A 269 -13.62 15.17 -10.28
C GLU A 269 -12.28 14.44 -10.40
N GLN A 270 -12.27 13.12 -10.24
CA GLN A 270 -11.04 12.34 -10.33
C GLN A 270 -10.56 12.20 -11.79
N LYS A 271 -11.49 12.09 -12.75
CA LYS A 271 -11.13 12.11 -14.18
C LYS A 271 -10.47 13.45 -14.54
N LEU A 272 -11.06 14.54 -14.07
CA LEU A 272 -10.53 15.89 -14.26
C LEU A 272 -9.14 16.06 -13.63
N GLU A 273 -8.92 15.53 -12.43
CA GLU A 273 -7.61 15.57 -11.75
C GLU A 273 -6.54 14.89 -12.61
N TRP A 274 -6.84 13.72 -13.18
CA TRP A 274 -5.93 13.01 -14.08
C TRP A 274 -5.66 13.77 -15.38
N LEU A 275 -6.69 14.33 -16.03
CA LEU A 275 -6.50 15.12 -17.26
C LEU A 275 -5.58 16.31 -17.03
N ILE A 276 -5.81 17.08 -15.97
CA ILE A 276 -4.95 18.22 -15.60
C ILE A 276 -3.51 17.76 -15.37
N ALA A 277 -3.32 16.64 -14.67
CA ALA A 277 -2.00 16.11 -14.39
C ALA A 277 -1.26 15.67 -15.67
N ILE A 278 -1.94 14.97 -16.57
CA ILE A 278 -1.37 14.52 -17.85
C ILE A 278 -1.03 15.73 -18.73
N GLU A 279 -1.91 16.72 -18.84
CA GLU A 279 -1.64 17.95 -19.59
C GLU A 279 -0.41 18.71 -19.06
N ASN A 280 -0.29 18.82 -17.73
CA ASN A 280 0.85 19.46 -17.10
C ASN A 280 2.16 18.69 -17.34
N LEU A 281 2.12 17.36 -17.28
CA LEU A 281 3.27 16.51 -17.59
C LEU A 281 3.71 16.66 -19.05
N HIS A 282 2.76 16.65 -19.98
CA HIS A 282 3.05 16.86 -21.39
C HIS A 282 3.67 18.25 -21.64
N LYS A 283 3.10 19.31 -21.04
CA LYS A 283 3.69 20.66 -21.09
C LYS A 283 5.10 20.71 -20.50
N GLU A 284 5.37 19.96 -19.43
CA GLU A 284 6.71 19.84 -18.85
C GLU A 284 7.69 19.20 -19.85
N ILE A 285 7.26 18.13 -20.53
CA ILE A 285 8.02 17.41 -21.55
C ILE A 285 8.37 18.33 -22.74
N VAL A 286 7.38 19.04 -23.28
CA VAL A 286 7.57 19.95 -24.42
C VAL A 286 8.48 21.13 -24.06
N LYS A 287 8.32 21.73 -22.88
CA LYS A 287 9.07 22.94 -22.49
C LYS A 287 10.54 22.68 -22.17
N LYS A 288 10.86 21.54 -21.54
CA LYS A 288 12.22 21.26 -21.05
C LYS A 288 13.07 20.45 -22.06
N GLY A 289 12.48 19.95 -23.16
CA GLY A 289 13.19 19.29 -24.26
C GLY A 289 14.15 18.19 -23.78
N ASN A 290 15.40 18.20 -24.27
CA ASN A 290 16.43 17.19 -23.94
C ASN A 290 17.03 17.31 -22.53
N SER A 291 16.73 18.36 -21.75
CA SER A 291 17.27 18.57 -20.39
C SER A 291 16.53 17.74 -19.31
N ILE A 292 15.50 16.98 -19.67
CA ILE A 292 14.61 16.23 -18.76
C ILE A 292 15.18 14.87 -18.31
N THR A 293 16.24 14.39 -18.96
CA THR A 293 16.79 13.04 -18.72
C THR A 293 17.21 12.78 -17.27
N GLU A 294 17.45 13.83 -16.47
CA GLU A 294 17.73 13.70 -15.03
C GLU A 294 16.46 13.54 -14.16
N THR A 295 15.29 13.95 -14.66
CA THR A 295 14.04 14.02 -13.87
C THR A 295 12.98 12.98 -14.25
N MET A 296 13.01 12.48 -15.48
CA MET A 296 12.02 11.53 -16.00
C MET A 296 12.70 10.49 -16.89
N SER A 297 12.28 9.23 -16.78
CA SER A 297 12.78 8.17 -17.65
C SER A 297 12.24 8.33 -19.07
N THR A 298 13.02 7.92 -20.07
CA THR A 298 12.58 7.93 -21.48
C THR A 298 11.33 7.08 -21.68
N LYS A 299 11.22 5.94 -21.00
CA LYS A 299 10.05 5.07 -21.14
C LYS A 299 8.78 5.70 -20.59
N PHE A 300 8.84 6.28 -19.39
CA PHE A 300 7.69 6.98 -18.82
C PHE A 300 7.26 8.15 -19.71
N ARG A 301 8.22 8.90 -20.27
CA ARG A 301 7.96 9.98 -21.22
C ARG A 301 7.15 9.49 -22.43
N ASN A 302 7.60 8.42 -23.08
CA ASN A 302 6.93 7.87 -24.24
C ASN A 302 5.47 7.49 -23.92
N TYR A 303 5.23 6.86 -22.77
CA TYR A 303 3.87 6.54 -22.34
C TYR A 303 2.99 7.78 -22.09
N ILE A 304 3.56 8.89 -21.63
CA ILE A 304 2.81 10.15 -21.46
C ILE A 304 2.49 10.76 -22.81
N GLU A 305 3.45 10.80 -23.74
CA GLU A 305 3.23 11.32 -25.10
C GLU A 305 2.15 10.49 -25.82
N ASP A 306 2.28 9.16 -25.82
CA ASP A 306 1.30 8.25 -26.44
C ASP A 306 -0.12 8.42 -25.84
N LEU A 307 -0.22 8.52 -24.50
CA LEU A 307 -1.51 8.72 -23.84
C LEU A 307 -2.08 10.11 -24.14
N TYR A 308 -1.24 11.14 -24.17
CA TYR A 308 -1.68 12.51 -24.47
C TYR A 308 -2.28 12.59 -25.87
N ASP A 309 -1.60 12.02 -26.87
CA ASP A 309 -2.08 11.99 -28.25
C ASP A 309 -3.44 11.28 -28.36
N ILE A 310 -3.62 10.15 -27.65
CA ILE A 310 -4.91 9.46 -27.60
C ILE A 310 -6.00 10.37 -27.02
N LEU A 311 -5.73 11.03 -25.89
CA LEU A 311 -6.72 11.88 -25.21
C LEU A 311 -7.05 13.15 -26.00
N GLU A 312 -6.07 13.71 -26.71
CA GLU A 312 -6.26 14.86 -27.60
C GLU A 312 -7.13 14.49 -28.80
N ASN A 313 -6.85 13.37 -29.47
CA ASN A 313 -7.64 12.91 -30.61
C ASN A 313 -9.10 12.57 -30.24
N GLU A 314 -9.35 12.13 -29.01
CA GLU A 314 -10.69 11.84 -28.49
C GLU A 314 -11.39 13.08 -27.91
N GLY A 315 -10.76 14.27 -27.96
CA GLY A 315 -11.38 15.54 -27.58
C GLY A 315 -11.46 15.82 -26.07
N PHE A 316 -10.80 15.02 -25.21
CA PHE A 316 -10.90 15.18 -23.75
C PHE A 316 -10.38 16.52 -23.24
N PHE A 317 -9.38 17.12 -23.90
CA PHE A 317 -8.83 18.40 -23.49
C PHE A 317 -9.72 19.60 -23.87
N GLU A 318 -10.49 19.50 -24.96
CA GLU A 318 -11.48 20.52 -25.34
C GLU A 318 -12.65 20.56 -24.34
N GLU A 319 -13.12 19.38 -23.92
CA GLU A 319 -14.12 19.24 -22.84
C GLU A 319 -13.59 19.85 -21.53
N LEU A 320 -12.34 19.56 -21.18
CA LEU A 320 -11.69 20.10 -19.99
C LEU A 320 -11.60 21.63 -20.01
N GLN A 321 -11.23 22.22 -21.14
CA GLN A 321 -11.16 23.67 -21.29
C GLN A 321 -12.54 24.31 -21.06
N THR A 322 -13.57 23.75 -21.67
CA THR A 322 -14.97 24.19 -21.50
C THR A 322 -15.40 24.13 -20.03
N GLU A 323 -15.05 23.06 -19.32
CA GLU A 323 -15.39 22.92 -17.89
C GLU A 323 -14.67 23.92 -16.99
N LEU A 324 -13.40 24.21 -17.26
CA LEU A 324 -12.63 25.19 -16.50
C LEU A 324 -13.20 26.61 -16.71
N GLU A 325 -13.59 26.96 -17.93
CA GLU A 325 -14.23 28.23 -18.26
C GLU A 325 -15.60 28.39 -17.57
N MET A 326 -16.41 27.32 -17.53
CA MET A 326 -17.68 27.31 -16.78
C MET A 326 -17.47 27.47 -15.26
N LYS A 327 -16.46 26.81 -14.66
CA LYS A 327 -16.17 26.98 -13.23
C LYS A 327 -15.69 28.40 -12.90
N ASN A 328 -14.89 28.99 -13.77
CA ASN A 328 -14.39 30.35 -13.59
C ASN A 328 -15.52 31.39 -13.68
N SER A 329 -16.43 31.26 -14.64
CA SER A 329 -17.60 32.15 -14.75
C SER A 329 -18.52 32.05 -13.52
N LEU A 330 -18.82 30.85 -13.03
CA LEU A 330 -19.61 30.64 -11.80
C LEU A 330 -18.97 31.27 -10.54
N ASN A 331 -17.65 31.21 -10.41
CA ASN A 331 -16.94 31.84 -9.29
C ASN A 331 -16.93 33.37 -9.39
N ILE A 332 -16.89 33.94 -10.61
CA ILE A 332 -17.04 35.38 -10.84
C ILE A 332 -18.45 35.84 -10.43
N PHE A 333 -19.51 35.10 -10.81
CA PHE A 333 -20.88 35.42 -10.40
C PHE A 333 -21.11 35.35 -8.89
N LYS A 334 -20.43 34.46 -8.16
CA LYS A 334 -20.47 34.42 -6.69
C LYS A 334 -19.75 35.59 -6.04
N LYS A 335 -18.68 36.11 -6.65
CA LYS A 335 -17.96 37.30 -6.17
C LYS A 335 -18.69 38.62 -6.40
N ILE A 336 -19.61 38.68 -7.37
CA ILE A 336 -20.41 39.88 -7.69
C ILE A 336 -21.67 39.98 -6.80
N LYS A 337 -22.04 38.91 -6.08
CA LYS A 337 -23.21 38.86 -5.19
C LYS A 337 -22.90 39.04 -3.69
N LEU A 338 -21.65 39.37 -3.35
CA LEU A 338 -21.20 39.83 -2.03
C LEU A 338 -20.76 41.29 -2.17
#